data_AF-T1BV98-F1
#
_entry.id   AF-T1BV98-F1
#
_cell.length_a   1.000
_cell.length_b   1.000
_cell.length_c   1.000
_cell.angle_alpha   90.00
_cell.angle_beta   90.00
_cell.angle_gamma   90.00
#
_symmetry.space_group_name_H-M   'P 1'
#
loop_
_entity.id
_entity.type
_entity.pdbx_description
1 polymer ?
#
loop_
_entity_poly.entity_id
_entity_poly.type
_entity_poly.pdbx_seq_one_letter_code
_entity_poly.pdbx_strand_id
1 'polypeptide(L)'
;EIEQSPYPHLPFILSEFNATYKNLPNVTDSAYMGPWLAGTVDRCAGQVTMMSYWTFSDVFDEQGVVKTPFYGGYGLVSAYGMRKPAFNAFALLHKLGHTRLPVQGEDVIATRRRDGTLALALWNYAPPVNLTAQYVDRAPTQAAKRFDVRLAHLAAGSYATLWRVGRHHADVMRLYDAMGRPAYPSRLQIRRLRRAGMLAPPQVLPIHDGRIQVTLPPYGLALLEVHT
;
A
#
# COMPACT_ATOMS: atom_id res chain seq x y z
N GLU A 1 -12.31 18.12 18.29
CA GLU A 1 -11.58 19.16 19.05
C GLU A 1 -11.47 20.47 18.29
N ILE A 2 -10.94 20.52 17.05
CA ILE A 2 -10.84 21.78 16.27
C ILE A 2 -12.21 22.45 16.07
N GLU A 3 -13.23 21.70 15.64
CA GLU A 3 -14.60 22.21 15.44
C GLU A 3 -15.22 22.82 16.70
N GLN A 4 -14.74 22.45 17.88
CA GLN A 4 -15.21 22.93 19.18
C GLN A 4 -14.29 24.01 19.78
N SER A 5 -13.23 24.39 19.08
CA SER A 5 -12.28 25.43 19.50
C SER A 5 -12.73 26.82 19.03
N PRO A 6 -12.10 27.92 19.50
CA PRO A 6 -12.30 29.26 18.92
C PRO A 6 -11.91 29.40 17.44
N TYR A 7 -11.26 28.38 16.85
CA TYR A 7 -10.81 28.35 15.46
C TYR A 7 -11.39 27.12 14.73
N PRO A 8 -12.72 27.04 14.53
CA PRO A 8 -13.39 25.83 14.03
C PRO A 8 -13.05 25.44 12.58
N HIS A 9 -12.41 26.34 11.84
CA HIS A 9 -12.00 26.13 10.44
C HIS A 9 -10.48 25.98 10.28
N LEU A 10 -9.73 25.85 11.38
CA LEU A 10 -8.30 25.68 11.30
C LEU A 10 -7.96 24.37 10.55
N PRO A 11 -7.11 24.41 9.51
CA PRO A 11 -6.68 23.20 8.82
C PRO A 11 -5.97 22.24 9.77
N PHE A 12 -6.38 20.97 9.77
CA PHE A 12 -5.66 19.94 10.52
C PHE A 12 -4.58 19.31 9.64
N ILE A 13 -3.33 19.61 9.94
CA ILE A 13 -2.15 19.05 9.27
C ILE A 13 -1.51 18.01 10.18
N LEU A 14 -1.61 16.73 9.80
CA LEU A 14 -0.84 15.67 10.44
C LEU A 14 0.54 15.62 9.77
N SER A 15 1.48 16.39 10.31
CA SER A 15 2.80 16.63 9.71
C SER A 15 3.71 15.39 9.69
N GLU A 16 3.45 14.41 10.57
CA GLU A 16 4.14 13.13 10.61
C GLU A 16 3.16 12.01 10.94
N PHE A 17 3.17 10.94 10.14
CA PHE A 17 2.52 9.69 10.48
C PHE A 17 3.25 8.49 9.89
N ASN A 18 3.21 7.36 10.60
CA ASN A 18 3.65 6.04 10.15
C ASN A 18 2.92 4.98 11.01
N ALA A 19 2.99 3.71 10.63
CA ALA A 19 2.47 2.58 11.41
C ALA A 19 3.23 2.38 12.73
N THR A 20 4.45 2.90 12.82
CA THR A 20 5.27 2.83 14.02
C THR A 20 6.30 3.95 14.02
N TYR A 21 6.70 4.38 15.23
CA TYR A 21 7.83 5.27 15.46
C TYR A 21 9.14 4.47 15.71
N LYS A 22 9.11 3.14 15.60
CA LYS A 22 10.27 2.24 15.83
C LYS A 22 10.75 1.60 14.51
N ASN A 23 12.01 1.20 14.47
CA ASN A 23 12.56 0.42 13.35
C ASN A 23 12.09 -1.04 13.43
N LEU A 24 10.96 -1.37 12.80
CA LEU A 24 10.33 -2.69 12.84
C LEU A 24 10.24 -3.30 11.43
N PRO A 25 11.16 -4.19 11.02
CA PRO A 25 11.20 -4.76 9.66
C PRO A 25 9.90 -5.43 9.21
N ASN A 26 9.23 -6.16 10.10
CA ASN A 26 7.95 -6.82 9.78
C ASN A 26 6.76 -5.85 9.67
N VAL A 27 6.97 -4.55 9.93
CA VAL A 27 6.00 -3.48 9.78
C VAL A 27 6.37 -2.65 8.54
N THR A 28 7.41 -1.83 8.60
CA THR A 28 7.70 -0.77 7.62
C THR A 28 8.36 -1.26 6.32
N ASP A 29 9.11 -2.37 6.37
CA ASP A 29 9.64 -3.01 5.15
C ASP A 29 8.65 -4.01 4.53
N SER A 30 7.56 -4.33 5.23
CA SER A 30 6.65 -5.42 4.90
C SER A 30 5.47 -4.97 4.04
N ALA A 31 4.89 -5.93 3.30
CA ALA A 31 3.61 -5.76 2.60
C ALA A 31 2.45 -5.37 3.52
N TYR A 32 2.59 -5.57 4.85
CA TYR A 32 1.67 -5.05 5.87
C TYR A 32 1.27 -3.59 5.62
N MET A 33 2.21 -2.76 5.18
CA MET A 33 1.97 -1.33 4.93
C MET A 33 0.90 -1.07 3.87
N GLY A 34 0.64 -2.00 2.94
CA GLY A 34 -0.38 -1.82 1.89
C GLY A 34 -1.78 -1.61 2.49
N PRO A 35 -2.37 -2.65 3.11
CA PRO A 35 -3.68 -2.53 3.75
C PRO A 35 -3.73 -1.54 4.90
N TRP A 36 -2.65 -1.44 5.71
CA TRP A 36 -2.61 -0.49 6.81
C TRP A 36 -2.73 0.96 6.31
N LEU A 37 -2.00 1.30 5.24
CA LEU A 37 -2.04 2.65 4.66
C LEU A 37 -3.40 2.92 4.02
N ALA A 38 -3.94 1.98 3.24
CA ALA A 38 -5.24 2.13 2.59
C ALA A 38 -6.37 2.36 3.61
N GLY A 39 -6.44 1.54 4.66
CA GLY A 39 -7.43 1.72 5.73
C GLY A 39 -7.22 2.99 6.55
N THR A 40 -5.97 3.44 6.70
CA THR A 40 -5.66 4.71 7.39
C THR A 40 -6.14 5.90 6.58
N VAL A 41 -5.84 5.93 5.27
CA VAL A 41 -6.34 6.97 4.35
C VAL A 41 -7.87 6.98 4.33
N ASP A 42 -8.51 5.81 4.25
CA ASP A 42 -9.98 5.70 4.24
C ASP A 42 -10.62 6.29 5.50
N ARG A 43 -10.09 5.94 6.68
CA ARG A 43 -10.58 6.46 7.96
C ARG A 43 -10.34 7.95 8.13
N CYS A 44 -9.19 8.46 7.70
CA CYS A 44 -8.85 9.88 7.86
C CYS A 44 -9.48 10.78 6.78
N ALA A 45 -9.99 10.23 5.68
CA ALA A 45 -10.59 11.00 4.60
C ALA A 45 -11.72 11.91 5.12
N GLY A 46 -11.59 13.22 4.90
CA GLY A 46 -12.53 14.24 5.36
C GLY A 46 -12.32 14.75 6.79
N GLN A 47 -11.41 14.14 7.56
CA GLN A 47 -11.09 14.57 8.94
C GLN A 47 -9.79 15.39 9.03
N VAL A 48 -8.89 15.22 8.06
CA VAL A 48 -7.58 15.87 8.00
C VAL A 48 -7.43 16.61 6.68
N THR A 49 -6.77 17.77 6.72
CA THR A 49 -6.44 18.52 5.50
C THR A 49 -5.25 17.89 4.77
N MET A 50 -4.27 17.39 5.53
CA MET A 50 -3.07 16.76 4.98
C MET A 50 -2.52 15.73 5.98
N MET A 51 -1.94 14.66 5.43
CA MET A 51 -1.14 13.71 6.18
C MET A 51 0.21 13.54 5.49
N SER A 52 1.30 13.83 6.19
CA SER A 52 2.65 13.72 5.67
C SER A 52 3.33 12.46 6.23
N TYR A 53 3.58 11.50 5.33
CA TYR A 53 4.15 10.21 5.71
C TYR A 53 5.62 10.37 6.09
N TRP A 54 5.94 9.97 7.31
CA TRP A 54 7.31 9.97 7.82
C TRP A 54 7.93 8.60 7.54
N THR A 55 8.78 8.41 6.53
CA THR A 55 9.43 9.38 5.64
C THR A 55 9.43 8.90 4.19
N PHE A 56 9.92 9.75 3.27
CA PHE A 56 10.10 9.33 1.88
C PHE A 56 11.28 8.35 1.68
N SER A 57 12.33 8.38 2.52
CA SER A 57 13.54 7.57 2.33
C SER A 57 14.21 7.14 3.64
N ASP A 58 14.85 5.96 3.59
CA ASP A 58 15.75 5.48 4.64
C ASP A 58 17.13 6.15 4.62
N VAL A 59 17.41 7.11 3.72
CA VAL A 59 18.56 8.01 3.90
C VAL A 59 18.23 8.92 5.09
N PHE A 60 18.54 8.42 6.29
CA PHE A 60 18.00 8.91 7.54
C PHE A 60 18.84 8.44 8.73
N ASP A 61 19.16 9.32 9.67
CA ASP A 61 20.24 9.08 10.65
C ASP A 61 19.87 9.35 12.13
N GLU A 62 18.58 9.48 12.50
CA GLU A 62 18.18 9.68 13.92
C GLU A 62 18.68 8.57 14.86
N GLN A 63 18.84 7.36 14.33
CA GLN A 63 19.36 6.19 15.06
C GLN A 63 20.78 5.81 14.61
N GLY A 64 21.49 6.76 13.99
CA GLY A 64 22.77 6.57 13.34
C GLY A 64 22.67 5.96 11.93
N VAL A 65 23.84 5.80 11.31
CA VAL A 65 23.96 5.40 9.90
C VAL A 65 23.37 4.02 9.63
N VAL A 66 22.64 3.91 8.52
CA VAL A 66 22.06 2.67 8.00
C VAL A 66 23.11 1.57 7.83
N LYS A 67 22.85 0.40 8.43
CA LYS A 67 23.78 -0.75 8.42
C LYS A 67 23.39 -1.86 7.45
N THR A 68 22.11 -1.97 7.11
CA THR A 68 21.59 -2.96 6.17
C THR A 68 20.50 -2.34 5.29
N PRO A 69 20.24 -2.86 4.08
CA PRO A 69 19.24 -2.29 3.18
C PRO A 69 17.81 -2.24 3.73
N PHE A 70 17.47 -3.19 4.61
CA PHE A 70 16.15 -3.33 5.22
C PHE A 70 16.34 -3.68 6.71
N TYR A 71 15.95 -2.74 7.56
CA TYR A 71 16.13 -2.77 9.01
C TYR A 71 14.89 -2.24 9.76
N GLY A 72 13.78 -2.04 9.04
CA GLY A 72 12.58 -1.41 9.56
C GLY A 72 12.61 0.12 9.49
N GLY A 73 13.49 0.72 8.68
CA GLY A 73 13.53 2.17 8.48
C GLY A 73 12.19 2.76 8.01
N TYR A 74 11.97 4.04 8.32
CA TYR A 74 10.69 4.71 8.09
C TYR A 74 10.34 4.92 6.62
N GLY A 75 11.34 4.90 5.74
CA GLY A 75 11.26 5.37 4.36
C GLY A 75 10.38 4.52 3.46
N LEU A 76 9.72 5.17 2.49
CA LEU A 76 9.10 4.50 1.34
C LEU A 76 10.15 3.83 0.43
N VAL A 77 11.36 4.38 0.40
CA VAL A 77 12.48 3.90 -0.42
C VAL A 77 13.68 3.65 0.48
N SER A 78 14.27 2.46 0.38
CA SER A 78 15.48 2.13 1.14
C SER A 78 16.69 2.95 0.72
N ALA A 79 17.77 2.92 1.52
CA ALA A 79 18.99 3.70 1.28
C ALA A 79 19.64 3.42 -0.09
N TYR A 80 19.46 2.21 -0.64
CA TYR A 80 19.94 1.87 -1.99
C TYR A 80 18.90 2.11 -3.10
N GLY A 81 17.84 2.89 -2.86
CA GLY A 81 16.86 3.26 -3.86
C GLY A 81 15.88 2.15 -4.23
N MET A 82 15.67 1.15 -3.36
CA MET A 82 14.68 0.09 -3.61
C MET A 82 13.34 0.51 -3.03
N ARG A 83 12.29 0.45 -3.83
CA ARG A 83 10.92 0.74 -3.39
C ARG A 83 10.46 -0.33 -2.41
N LYS A 84 10.01 0.10 -1.23
CA LYS A 84 9.33 -0.77 -0.26
C LYS A 84 7.85 -0.94 -0.64
N PRO A 85 7.14 -1.93 -0.10
CA PRO A 85 5.71 -2.10 -0.36
C PRO A 85 4.87 -0.84 -0.09
N ALA A 86 5.23 -0.04 0.92
CA ALA A 86 4.57 1.24 1.22
C ALA A 86 4.62 2.24 0.04
N PHE A 87 5.75 2.31 -0.70
CA PHE A 87 5.85 3.15 -1.90
C PHE A 87 4.80 2.76 -2.94
N ASN A 88 4.68 1.46 -3.21
CA ASN A 88 3.74 0.96 -4.19
C ASN A 88 2.29 1.10 -3.70
N ALA A 89 2.04 1.04 -2.39
CA ALA A 89 0.74 1.36 -1.81
C ALA A 89 0.34 2.81 -2.10
N PHE A 90 1.22 3.77 -1.86
CA PHE A 90 1.00 5.17 -2.28
C PHE A 90 0.80 5.29 -3.79
N ALA A 91 1.58 4.59 -4.61
CA ALA A 91 1.43 4.62 -6.06
C ALA A 91 0.06 4.08 -6.53
N LEU A 92 -0.50 3.07 -5.86
CA LEU A 92 -1.85 2.58 -6.13
C LEU A 92 -2.93 3.55 -5.62
N LEU A 93 -2.77 4.10 -4.42
CA LEU A 93 -3.74 5.06 -3.88
C LEU A 93 -3.76 6.38 -4.67
N HIS A 94 -2.62 6.80 -5.21
CA HIS A 94 -2.51 7.99 -6.07
C HIS A 94 -3.31 7.86 -7.38
N LYS A 95 -3.62 6.63 -7.80
CA LYS A 95 -4.46 6.35 -8.97
C LYS A 95 -5.95 6.48 -8.67
N LEU A 96 -6.38 6.67 -7.43
CA LEU A 96 -7.78 6.95 -7.14
C LEU A 96 -8.21 8.30 -7.77
N GLY A 97 -9.51 8.42 -8.05
CA GLY A 97 -10.12 9.62 -8.60
C GLY A 97 -10.49 10.66 -7.55
N HIS A 98 -11.00 11.80 -8.03
CA HIS A 98 -11.36 12.94 -7.17
C HIS A 98 -12.80 12.89 -6.65
N THR A 99 -13.66 12.05 -7.21
CA THR A 99 -15.04 11.88 -6.76
C THR A 99 -15.18 10.56 -6.02
N ARG A 100 -15.35 10.59 -4.70
CA ARG A 100 -15.66 9.39 -3.91
C ARG A 100 -17.05 8.88 -4.24
N LEU A 101 -17.18 7.58 -4.43
CA LEU A 101 -18.45 6.91 -4.70
C LEU A 101 -18.94 6.23 -3.40
N PRO A 102 -20.26 6.19 -3.17
CA PRO A 102 -20.81 5.40 -2.07
C PRO A 102 -20.53 3.92 -2.31
N VAL A 103 -20.15 3.20 -1.25
CA VAL A 103 -19.90 1.75 -1.30
C VAL A 103 -20.68 1.07 -0.20
N GLN A 104 -21.31 -0.06 -0.54
CA GLN A 104 -21.87 -0.99 0.43
C GLN A 104 -20.85 -2.10 0.68
N GLY A 105 -20.07 -1.98 1.75
CA GLY A 105 -19.02 -2.91 2.10
C GLY A 105 -17.87 -2.23 2.85
N GLU A 106 -16.92 -3.05 3.30
CA GLU A 106 -15.76 -2.62 4.06
C GLU A 106 -14.46 -2.95 3.32
N ASP A 107 -13.38 -2.32 3.75
CA ASP A 107 -12.04 -2.46 3.17
C ASP A 107 -11.95 -2.09 1.68
N VAL A 108 -12.66 -1.01 1.31
CA VAL A 108 -12.75 -0.50 -0.06
C VAL A 108 -12.87 1.02 -0.10
N ILE A 109 -12.09 1.64 -0.97
CA ILE A 109 -12.31 3.02 -1.43
C ILE A 109 -12.70 2.94 -2.90
N ALA A 110 -13.89 3.42 -3.27
CA ALA A 110 -14.28 3.57 -4.66
C ALA A 110 -14.32 5.04 -5.06
N THR A 111 -13.77 5.34 -6.24
CA THR A 111 -13.71 6.68 -6.79
C THR A 111 -13.97 6.68 -8.29
N ARG A 112 -14.36 7.84 -8.81
CA ARG A 112 -14.43 8.12 -10.24
C ARG A 112 -13.42 9.21 -10.59
N ARG A 113 -12.65 8.98 -11.65
CA ARG A 113 -11.73 9.95 -12.26
C ARG A 113 -12.48 10.93 -13.18
N ARG A 114 -11.79 12.00 -13.58
CA ARG A 114 -12.36 13.02 -14.47
C ARG A 114 -12.70 12.50 -15.87
N ASP A 115 -11.97 11.49 -16.34
CA ASP A 115 -12.20 10.78 -17.61
C ASP A 115 -13.31 9.72 -17.51
N GLY A 116 -13.92 9.53 -16.34
CA GLY A 116 -14.98 8.55 -16.12
C GLY A 116 -14.50 7.19 -15.62
N THR A 117 -13.19 6.90 -15.62
CA THR A 117 -12.66 5.62 -15.10
C THR A 117 -13.06 5.42 -13.64
N LEU A 118 -13.60 4.24 -13.32
CA LEU A 118 -13.85 3.83 -11.94
C LEU A 118 -12.56 3.21 -11.38
N ALA A 119 -12.12 3.68 -10.22
CA ALA A 119 -10.93 3.18 -9.54
C ALA A 119 -11.30 2.77 -8.11
N LEU A 120 -11.09 1.48 -7.80
CA LEU A 120 -11.40 0.88 -6.51
C LEU A 120 -10.12 0.34 -5.86
N ALA A 121 -9.75 0.87 -4.70
CA ALA A 121 -8.74 0.26 -3.84
C ALA A 121 -9.41 -0.77 -2.92
N LEU A 122 -8.92 -2.01 -2.91
CA LEU A 122 -9.40 -3.12 -2.09
C LEU A 122 -8.25 -3.64 -1.24
N TRP A 123 -8.46 -3.95 0.04
CA TRP A 123 -7.38 -4.44 0.89
C TRP A 123 -7.77 -5.56 1.87
N ASN A 124 -6.81 -6.43 2.18
CA ASN A 124 -6.96 -7.46 3.20
C ASN A 124 -5.97 -7.21 4.34
N TYR A 125 -6.44 -6.54 5.39
CA TYR A 125 -5.64 -6.24 6.57
C TYR A 125 -5.43 -7.48 7.44
N ALA A 126 -4.21 -7.59 7.97
CA ALA A 126 -3.86 -8.48 9.06
C ALA A 126 -2.89 -7.73 9.99
N PRO A 127 -2.80 -8.05 11.29
CA PRO A 127 -1.79 -7.50 12.18
C PRO A 127 -0.38 -7.94 11.75
N PRO A 128 0.68 -7.17 12.07
CA PRO A 128 2.05 -7.53 11.73
C PRO A 128 2.46 -8.83 12.44
N VAL A 129 3.24 -9.67 11.76
CA VAL A 129 3.69 -10.96 12.33
C VAL A 129 4.69 -10.82 13.47
N ASN A 130 5.32 -9.65 13.63
CA ASN A 130 6.24 -9.35 14.70
C ASN A 130 6.31 -7.83 14.93
N LEU A 131 6.55 -7.42 16.18
CA LEU A 131 6.66 -6.02 16.61
C LEU A 131 8.03 -5.72 17.25
N THR A 132 9.07 -6.47 16.88
CA THR A 132 10.46 -6.23 17.32
C THR A 132 11.36 -5.80 16.16
N ALA A 133 12.56 -5.30 16.49
CA ALA A 133 13.57 -4.94 15.49
C ALA A 133 14.18 -6.16 14.75
N GLN A 134 13.87 -7.38 15.20
CA GLN A 134 14.31 -8.61 14.55
C GLN A 134 13.29 -9.02 13.48
N TYR A 135 13.76 -9.27 12.25
CA TYR A 135 12.87 -9.78 11.21
C TYR A 135 12.54 -11.26 11.44
N VAL A 136 11.28 -11.61 11.20
CA VAL A 136 10.79 -12.99 11.18
C VAL A 136 10.18 -13.29 9.83
N ASP A 137 10.67 -14.32 9.14
CA ASP A 137 10.04 -14.83 7.90
C ASP A 137 8.85 -15.73 8.25
N ARG A 138 7.71 -15.10 8.55
CA ARG A 138 6.45 -15.78 8.87
C ARG A 138 5.31 -15.15 8.10
N ALA A 139 4.42 -15.99 7.59
CA ALA A 139 3.16 -15.52 7.01
C ALA A 139 2.15 -15.14 8.14
N PRO A 140 1.33 -14.09 7.97
CA PRO A 140 0.17 -13.89 8.83
C PRO A 140 -0.79 -15.08 8.76
N THR A 141 -1.53 -15.31 9.84
CA THR A 141 -2.44 -16.47 9.97
C THR A 141 -3.83 -16.22 9.40
N GLN A 142 -4.17 -14.96 9.08
CA GLN A 142 -5.44 -14.59 8.49
C GLN A 142 -5.67 -15.28 7.15
N ALA A 143 -6.93 -15.56 6.83
CA ALA A 143 -7.30 -16.12 5.54
C ALA A 143 -7.25 -15.07 4.42
N ALA A 144 -7.24 -15.54 3.17
CA ALA A 144 -7.49 -14.66 2.03
C ALA A 144 -8.92 -14.10 2.09
N LYS A 145 -9.08 -12.83 1.75
CA LYS A 145 -10.38 -12.15 1.67
C LYS A 145 -10.84 -12.11 0.23
N ARG A 146 -12.08 -12.53 -0.02
CA ARG A 146 -12.74 -12.49 -1.33
C ARG A 146 -13.63 -11.25 -1.41
N PHE A 147 -13.53 -10.52 -2.51
CA PHE A 147 -14.36 -9.38 -2.86
C PHE A 147 -15.21 -9.76 -4.07
N ASP A 148 -16.53 -9.72 -3.89
CA ASP A 148 -17.52 -9.84 -4.96
C ASP A 148 -17.98 -8.43 -5.36
N VAL A 149 -17.23 -7.79 -6.26
CA VAL A 149 -17.48 -6.42 -6.70
C VAL A 149 -18.64 -6.43 -7.69
N ARG A 150 -19.67 -5.61 -7.41
CA ARG A 150 -20.84 -5.43 -8.28
C ARG A 150 -20.92 -3.98 -8.72
N LEU A 151 -20.94 -3.76 -10.02
CA LEU A 151 -20.96 -2.46 -10.66
C LEU A 151 -22.20 -2.37 -11.54
N ALA A 152 -22.96 -1.29 -11.39
CA ALA A 152 -24.14 -1.01 -12.21
C ALA A 152 -23.79 0.00 -13.31
N HIS A 153 -24.61 0.04 -14.36
CA HIS A 153 -24.55 1.05 -15.43
C HIS A 153 -23.20 1.09 -16.18
N LEU A 154 -22.56 -0.07 -16.38
CA LEU A 154 -21.36 -0.18 -17.20
C LEU A 154 -21.71 -0.22 -18.69
N ALA A 155 -20.84 0.34 -19.53
CA ALA A 155 -20.93 0.22 -20.97
C ALA A 155 -20.69 -1.24 -21.41
N ALA A 156 -21.33 -1.66 -22.50
CA ALA A 156 -21.08 -2.98 -23.09
C ALA A 156 -19.60 -3.09 -23.50
N GLY A 157 -18.96 -4.23 -23.21
CA GLY A 157 -17.54 -4.45 -23.50
C GLY A 157 -16.57 -3.91 -22.45
N SER A 158 -17.06 -3.31 -21.36
CA SER A 158 -16.18 -2.85 -20.26
C SER A 158 -15.33 -4.00 -19.72
N TYR A 159 -14.07 -3.71 -19.42
CA TYR A 159 -13.13 -4.65 -18.78
C TYR A 159 -12.45 -3.99 -17.60
N ALA A 160 -11.82 -4.79 -16.73
CA ALA A 160 -11.08 -4.26 -15.61
C ALA A 160 -9.60 -4.62 -15.67
N THR A 161 -8.76 -3.77 -15.07
CA THR A 161 -7.36 -4.06 -14.82
C THR A 161 -7.10 -4.06 -13.32
N LEU A 162 -6.33 -5.03 -12.83
CA LEU A 162 -6.03 -5.22 -11.42
C LEU A 162 -4.53 -5.08 -11.17
N TRP A 163 -4.15 -4.02 -10.45
CA TRP A 163 -2.82 -3.87 -9.88
C TRP A 163 -2.78 -4.48 -8.47
N ARG A 164 -1.64 -5.05 -8.07
CA ARG A 164 -1.48 -5.69 -6.76
C ARG A 164 -0.17 -5.28 -6.09
N VAL A 165 -0.26 -5.08 -4.78
CA VAL A 165 0.86 -5.04 -3.83
C VAL A 165 0.60 -6.10 -2.77
N GLY A 166 1.61 -6.89 -2.42
CA GLY A 166 1.52 -7.93 -1.40
C GLY A 166 2.80 -8.76 -1.37
N ARG A 167 2.89 -9.75 -0.47
CA ARG A 167 4.11 -10.58 -0.28
C ARG A 167 4.66 -11.24 -1.57
N HIS A 168 3.81 -11.42 -2.57
CA HIS A 168 4.16 -12.01 -3.87
C HIS A 168 4.07 -11.03 -5.05
N HIS A 169 3.73 -9.76 -4.81
CA HIS A 169 3.52 -8.74 -5.84
C HIS A 169 4.13 -7.41 -5.41
N ALA A 170 5.12 -6.93 -6.17
CA ALA A 170 5.79 -5.64 -5.91
C ALA A 170 6.38 -5.53 -4.48
N ASP A 171 6.93 -6.64 -3.99
CA ASP A 171 7.61 -6.75 -2.69
C ASP A 171 9.06 -7.21 -2.89
N VAL A 172 9.98 -6.37 -2.44
CA VAL A 172 11.42 -6.58 -2.54
C VAL A 172 11.93 -7.60 -1.51
N MET A 173 11.23 -7.79 -0.39
CA MET A 173 11.69 -8.57 0.76
C MET A 173 11.92 -10.04 0.41
N ARG A 174 11.04 -10.63 -0.41
CA ARG A 174 11.18 -12.03 -0.84
C ARG A 174 12.50 -12.29 -1.57
N LEU A 175 12.91 -11.39 -2.44
CA LEU A 175 14.17 -11.53 -3.17
C LEU A 175 15.37 -11.24 -2.25
N TYR A 176 15.24 -10.29 -1.34
CA TYR A 176 16.26 -10.00 -0.34
C TYR A 176 16.52 -11.20 0.59
N ASP A 177 15.45 -11.87 1.05
CA ASP A 177 15.52 -13.11 1.82
C ASP A 177 16.19 -14.22 1.02
N ALA A 178 15.80 -14.42 -0.25
CA ALA A 178 16.43 -15.40 -1.13
C ALA A 178 17.92 -15.12 -1.43
N MET A 179 18.38 -13.89 -1.23
CA MET A 179 19.80 -13.50 -1.33
C MET A 179 20.57 -13.68 -0.02
N GLY A 180 19.94 -14.17 1.05
CA GLY A 180 20.56 -14.30 2.37
C GLY A 180 20.69 -12.96 3.11
N ARG A 181 19.85 -11.96 2.76
CA ARG A 181 19.79 -10.65 3.41
C ARG A 181 21.16 -9.95 3.55
N PRO A 182 21.92 -9.77 2.46
CA PRO A 182 23.27 -9.22 2.53
C PRO A 182 23.26 -7.78 3.07
N ALA A 183 24.09 -7.50 4.07
CA ALA A 183 24.26 -6.15 4.61
C ALA A 183 24.81 -5.17 3.56
N TYR A 184 25.65 -5.68 2.65
CA TYR A 184 26.27 -4.91 1.57
C TYR A 184 26.00 -5.61 0.23
N PRO A 185 24.81 -5.45 -0.35
CA PRO A 185 24.49 -6.08 -1.63
C PRO A 185 25.39 -5.52 -2.75
N SER A 186 25.88 -6.41 -3.60
CA SER A 186 26.61 -6.03 -4.81
C SER A 186 25.74 -5.17 -5.74
N ARG A 187 26.38 -4.44 -6.68
CA ARG A 187 25.67 -3.67 -7.71
C ARG A 187 24.65 -4.50 -8.49
N LEU A 188 24.95 -5.78 -8.76
CA LEU A 188 24.03 -6.68 -9.44
C LEU A 188 22.82 -7.03 -8.55
N GLN A 189 23.04 -7.33 -7.27
CA GLN A 189 21.97 -7.58 -6.31
C GLN A 189 21.07 -6.35 -6.15
N ILE A 190 21.65 -5.15 -6.01
CA ILE A 190 20.88 -3.89 -5.94
C ILE A 190 19.99 -3.71 -7.17
N ARG A 191 20.50 -3.91 -8.39
CA ARG A 191 19.69 -3.82 -9.62
C ARG A 191 18.52 -4.81 -9.62
N ARG A 192 18.77 -6.06 -9.19
CA ARG A 192 17.72 -7.10 -9.10
C ARG A 192 16.67 -6.75 -8.05
N LEU A 193 17.08 -6.27 -6.88
CA LEU A 193 16.18 -5.85 -5.80
C LEU A 193 15.34 -4.63 -6.19
N ARG A 194 15.93 -3.61 -6.84
CA ARG A 194 15.20 -2.46 -7.38
C ARG A 194 14.09 -2.90 -8.33
N ARG A 195 14.39 -3.84 -9.23
CA ARG A 195 13.40 -4.40 -10.16
C ARG A 195 12.30 -5.20 -9.44
N ALA A 196 12.65 -5.96 -8.41
CA ALA A 196 11.68 -6.73 -7.62
C ALA A 196 10.69 -5.85 -6.85
N GLY A 197 11.13 -4.67 -6.40
CA GLY A 197 10.27 -3.68 -5.74
C GLY A 197 9.39 -2.86 -6.68
N MET A 198 9.43 -3.07 -8.01
CA MET A 198 8.57 -2.36 -8.94
C MET A 198 7.17 -2.99 -9.01
N LEU A 199 6.14 -2.16 -9.23
CA LEU A 199 4.81 -2.65 -9.62
C LEU A 199 4.92 -3.45 -10.92
N ALA A 200 4.38 -4.68 -10.90
CA ALA A 200 4.19 -5.46 -12.11
C ALA A 200 3.04 -4.86 -12.94
N PRO A 201 3.02 -5.10 -14.27
CA PRO A 201 1.87 -4.76 -15.10
C PRO A 201 0.57 -5.34 -14.53
N PRO A 202 -0.57 -4.65 -14.70
CA PRO A 202 -1.83 -5.11 -14.13
C PRO A 202 -2.35 -6.34 -14.88
N GLN A 203 -3.07 -7.18 -14.16
CA GLN A 203 -3.82 -8.29 -14.75
C GLN A 203 -5.12 -7.77 -15.36
N VAL A 204 -5.45 -8.18 -16.59
CA VAL A 204 -6.77 -7.92 -17.17
C VAL A 204 -7.77 -8.92 -16.58
N LEU A 205 -8.92 -8.41 -16.12
CA LEU A 205 -10.03 -9.20 -15.60
C LEU A 205 -11.29 -8.96 -16.44
N PRO A 206 -12.00 -10.02 -16.84
CA PRO A 206 -13.29 -9.86 -17.48
C PRO A 206 -14.34 -9.36 -16.47
N ILE A 207 -15.32 -8.63 -16.97
CA ILE A 207 -16.51 -8.24 -16.22
C ILE A 207 -17.68 -9.07 -16.76
N HIS A 208 -18.33 -9.85 -15.89
CA HIS A 208 -19.48 -10.66 -16.26
C HIS A 208 -20.72 -10.11 -15.54
N ASP A 209 -21.69 -9.59 -16.30
CA ASP A 209 -22.92 -9.00 -15.76
C ASP A 209 -22.68 -7.94 -14.66
N GLY A 210 -21.67 -7.09 -14.87
CA GLY A 210 -21.25 -6.08 -13.89
C GLY A 210 -20.53 -6.64 -12.66
N ARG A 211 -20.13 -7.92 -12.67
CA ARG A 211 -19.48 -8.60 -11.54
C ARG A 211 -18.01 -8.88 -11.82
N ILE A 212 -17.19 -8.65 -10.79
CA ILE A 212 -15.76 -8.94 -10.78
C ILE A 212 -15.42 -9.59 -9.45
N GLN A 213 -14.67 -10.68 -9.47
CA GLN A 213 -14.21 -11.35 -8.26
C GLN A 213 -12.72 -11.11 -8.06
N VAL A 214 -12.36 -10.62 -6.88
CA VAL A 214 -10.96 -10.38 -6.50
C VAL A 214 -10.69 -11.07 -5.17
N THR A 215 -9.72 -11.98 -5.15
CA THR A 215 -9.23 -12.57 -3.89
C THR A 215 -7.88 -11.94 -3.54
N LEU A 216 -7.75 -11.45 -2.31
CA LEU A 216 -6.53 -10.87 -1.77
C LEU A 216 -6.01 -11.75 -0.62
N PRO A 217 -4.75 -12.22 -0.66
CA PRO A 217 -4.12 -12.80 0.52
C PRO A 217 -3.97 -11.72 1.60
N PRO A 218 -3.71 -12.09 2.86
CA PRO A 218 -3.34 -11.12 3.89
C PRO A 218 -2.20 -10.22 3.43
N TYR A 219 -2.20 -8.97 3.90
CA TYR A 219 -1.28 -7.92 3.45
C TYR A 219 -1.43 -7.54 1.97
N GLY A 220 -2.50 -8.00 1.32
CA GLY A 220 -2.80 -7.66 -0.06
C GLY A 220 -3.53 -6.32 -0.17
N LEU A 221 -2.99 -5.41 -0.97
CA LEU A 221 -3.67 -4.22 -1.48
C LEU A 221 -3.78 -4.35 -2.99
N ALA A 222 -4.95 -4.04 -3.56
CA ALA A 222 -5.14 -4.02 -4.99
C ALA A 222 -5.88 -2.77 -5.45
N LEU A 223 -5.60 -2.36 -6.69
CA LEU A 223 -6.35 -1.32 -7.38
C LEU A 223 -7.03 -1.94 -8.60
N LEU A 224 -8.35 -1.94 -8.60
CA LEU A 224 -9.19 -2.33 -9.72
C LEU A 224 -9.59 -1.06 -10.48
N GLU A 225 -9.17 -0.96 -11.74
CA GLU A 225 -9.60 0.11 -12.65
C GLU A 225 -10.56 -0.48 -13.69
N VAL A 226 -11.69 0.17 -13.92
CA VAL A 226 -12.69 -0.24 -14.90
C VAL A 226 -12.61 0.68 -16.10
N HIS A 227 -12.40 0.07 -17.26
CA HIS A 227 -12.29 0.74 -18.55
C HIS A 227 -13.53 0.44 -19.37
N THR A 228 -14.04 1.47 -20.04
CA THR A 228 -15.19 1.41 -20.95
C THR A 228 -14.73 1.37 -22.39
#